data_AF-A0ABD0N8Z0-F1
#
_entry.id   AF-A0ABD0N8Z0-F1
#
_cell.length_a   1.000
_cell.length_b   1.000
_cell.length_c   1.000
_cell.angle_alpha   90.00
_cell.angle_beta   90.00
_cell.angle_gamma   90.00
#
_symmetry.space_group_name_H-M   'P 1'
#
loop_
_entity.id
_entity.type
_entity.pdbx_description
1 polymer ?
#
loop_
_entity_poly.entity_id
_entity_poly.type
_entity_poly.pdbx_seq_one_letter_code
_entity_poly.pdbx_strand_id
1 'polypeptide(L)' 'CVPDSQRSFGLGIQWIVVRTLGGIPGPIAFGSVIDISCLLWEEQCGEYGSCYLYHNSAMSQYSLIAGIIYK' A
#
# COMPACT_ATOMS: atom_id res chain seq x y z
N CYS A 1 -17.79 -6.53 25.17
CA CYS A 1 -17.87 -8.01 25.11
C CYS A 1 -19.07 -8.39 24.26
N VAL A 2 -18.88 -9.28 23.28
CA VAL A 2 -19.95 -9.77 22.38
C VAL A 2 -20.40 -11.15 22.89
N PRO A 3 -21.70 -11.49 22.91
CA PRO A 3 -22.17 -12.83 23.25
C PRO A 3 -21.48 -13.90 22.39
N ASP A 4 -21.15 -15.07 22.94
CA ASP A 4 -20.38 -16.11 22.23
C ASP A 4 -21.03 -16.55 20.91
N SER A 5 -22.37 -16.53 20.82
CA SER A 5 -23.12 -16.84 19.60
C SER A 5 -22.88 -15.85 18.44
N GLN A 6 -22.46 -14.62 18.73
CA GLN A 6 -22.21 -13.56 17.73
C GLN A 6 -20.72 -13.23 17.59
N ARG A 7 -19.85 -13.90 18.35
CA ARG A 7 -18.41 -13.64 18.37
C ARG A 7 -17.76 -13.83 17.00
N SER A 8 -18.10 -14.91 16.29
CA SER A 8 -17.56 -15.18 14.95
C SER A 8 -17.95 -14.11 13.93
N PHE A 9 -19.19 -13.59 14.03
CA PHE A 9 -19.67 -12.50 13.19
C PHE A 9 -18.94 -11.19 13.49
N GLY A 10 -18.76 -10.84 14.78
CA GLY A 10 -18.01 -9.67 15.21
C GLY A 10 -16.54 -9.69 14.77
N LEU A 11 -15.88 -10.84 14.87
CA LEU A 11 -14.51 -11.03 14.36
C LEU A 11 -14.45 -10.87 12.83
N GLY A 12 -15.44 -11.40 12.10
CA GLY A 12 -15.53 -11.22 10.64
C GLY A 12 -15.61 -9.75 10.23
N ILE A 13 -16.48 -8.97 10.89
CA ILE A 13 -16.59 -7.52 10.65
C ILE A 13 -15.28 -6.81 10.99
N GLN A 14 -14.67 -7.13 12.14
CA GLN A 14 -13.39 -6.55 12.54
C GLN A 14 -12.33 -6.76 11.46
N TRP A 15 -12.23 -7.97 10.90
CA TRP A 15 -11.28 -8.27 9.82
C TRP A 15 -11.57 -7.51 8.53
N ILE A 16 -12.86 -7.35 8.17
CA ILE A 16 -13.24 -6.54 7.01
C ILE A 16 -12.78 -5.09 7.22
N VAL A 17 -13.10 -4.49 8.36
CA VAL A 17 -12.73 -3.10 8.68
C VAL A 17 -11.22 -2.89 8.69
N VAL A 18 -10.46 -3.80 9.30
CA VAL A 18 -8.99 -3.71 9.34
C VAL A 18 -8.39 -3.80 7.93
N ARG A 19 -8.92 -4.68 7.07
CA ARG A 19 -8.45 -4.81 5.70
C ARG A 19 -8.82 -3.62 4.83
N THR A 20 -10.05 -3.11 4.93
CA THR A 20 -10.48 -1.98 4.10
C THR A 20 -9.80 -0.67 4.49
N LEU A 21 -9.55 -0.45 5.78
CA LEU A 21 -8.92 0.79 6.25
C LEU A 21 -7.39 0.76 6.26
N GLY A 22 -6.77 -0.42 6.36
CA GLY A 22 -5.31 -0.52 6.43
C GLY A 22 -4.72 -1.50 5.41
N GLY A 23 -5.21 -2.75 5.41
CA GLY A 23 -4.59 -3.84 4.63
C GLY A 23 -4.62 -3.66 3.12
N ILE A 24 -5.63 -2.98 2.58
CA ILE A 24 -5.79 -2.68 1.14
C ILE A 24 -5.12 -1.34 0.78
N PRO A 25 -5.40 -0.21 1.47
CA PRO A 25 -4.80 1.07 1.11
C PRO A 25 -3.28 1.12 1.35
N GLY A 26 -2.75 0.37 2.33
CA GLY A 26 -1.31 0.35 2.61
C GLY A 26 -0.45 -0.10 1.42
N PRO A 27 -0.67 -1.30 0.86
CA PRO A 27 0.02 -1.76 -0.35
C PRO A 27 -0.20 -0.87 -1.57
N ILE A 28 -1.39 -0.29 -1.75
CA ILE A 28 -1.69 0.62 -2.86
C ILE A 28 -0.83 1.88 -2.76
N ALA A 29 -0.75 2.48 -1.57
CA ALA A 29 0.09 3.65 -1.34
C ALA A 29 1.57 3.32 -1.53
N PHE A 30 2.02 2.17 -1.02
CA PHE A 30 3.40 1.73 -1.22
C PHE A 30 3.75 1.50 -2.70
N GLY A 31 2.83 0.90 -3.46
CA GLY A 31 2.95 0.79 -4.92
C GLY A 31 3.08 2.16 -5.58
N SER A 32 2.21 3.12 -5.19
CA SER A 32 2.30 4.47 -5.72
C SER A 32 3.65 5.12 -5.42
N VAL A 33 4.20 4.99 -4.20
CA VAL A 33 5.50 5.55 -3.80
C VAL A 33 6.63 5.05 -4.71
N ILE A 34 6.59 3.78 -5.08
CA ILE A 34 7.56 3.18 -6.02
C ILE A 34 7.42 3.86 -7.38
N ASP A 35 6.21 4.00 -7.91
CA ASP A 35 5.94 4.58 -9.22
C ASP A 35 6.39 6.06 -9.31
N ILE A 36 6.08 6.89 -8.30
CA ILE A 36 6.50 8.32 -8.28
C ILE A 36 8.01 8.48 -8.12
N SER A 37 8.70 7.49 -7.55
CA SER A 37 10.15 7.53 -7.40
C SER A 37 10.91 7.12 -8.65
N CYS A 38 10.21 6.68 -9.70
CA CYS A 38 10.81 6.27 -10.96
C CYS A 38 11.35 7.46 -11.76
N LEU A 39 12.61 7.38 -12.18
CA LEU A 39 13.24 8.36 -13.08
C LEU A 39 13.25 7.89 -14.54
N LEU A 40 13.38 6.58 -14.76
CA LEU A 40 13.48 5.97 -16.09
C LEU A 40 12.66 4.68 -16.15
N TRP A 41 11.55 4.72 -16.88
CA TRP A 41 10.71 3.56 -17.14
C TRP A 41 11.34 2.64 -18.19
N GLU A 42 11.18 1.33 -17.99
CA GLU A 42 11.38 0.33 -19.04
C GLU A 42 10.22 0.42 -20.02
N GLU A 43 10.53 0.62 -21.29
CA GLU A 43 9.56 0.61 -22.38
C GLU A 43 9.84 -0.60 -23.27
N GLN A 44 8.90 -1.53 -23.34
CA GLN A 44 8.94 -2.64 -24.28
C GLN A 44 7.70 -2.60 -25.15
N CYS A 45 7.88 -2.50 -26.47
CA CYS A 45 6.78 -2.45 -27.43
C CYS A 45 5.74 -1.34 -27.17
N GLY A 46 6.15 -0.22 -26.56
CA GLY A 46 5.27 0.90 -26.21
C GLY A 46 4.50 0.74 -24.89
N GLU A 47 4.74 -0.34 -24.14
CA GLU A 47 4.18 -0.52 -22.80
C GLU A 47 5.24 -0.23 -21.72
N TYR A 48 4.81 0.43 -20.65
CA TYR A 48 5.65 0.69 -19.47
C TYR A 48 5.70 -0.55 -18.58
N GLY A 49 6.91 -1.05 -18.35
CA GLY A 49 7.20 -2.18 -17.48
C GLY A 49 7.76 -1.74 -16.13
N SER A 50 8.88 -2.34 -15.73
CA SER A 50 9.56 -1.99 -14.47
C SER A 50 10.34 -0.67 -14.59
N CYS A 51 10.66 0.00 -13.49
CA CYS A 51 11.56 1.15 -13.57
C CYS A 51 13.03 0.69 -13.52
N TYR A 52 13.86 1.19 -14.43
CA TYR A 52 15.30 0.92 -14.44
C TYR A 52 16.06 1.70 -13.36
N LEU A 53 15.65 2.94 -13.09
CA LEU A 53 16.33 3.82 -12.17
C LEU A 53 15.36 4.53 -11.24
N TYR A 54 15.53 4.30 -9.94
CA TYR A 54 14.75 4.94 -8.89
C TYR A 54 15.54 6.03 -8.18
N HIS A 55 14.86 7.11 -7.79
CA HIS A 55 15.45 8.19 -6.99
C HIS A 55 15.46 7.82 -5.50
N ASN A 56 16.55 7.23 -5.00
CA ASN A 56 16.69 6.70 -3.64
C ASN A 56 16.25 7.67 -2.52
N SER A 57 16.66 8.94 -2.59
CA SER A 57 16.30 9.93 -1.56
C SER A 57 14.81 10.25 -1.55
N ALA A 58 14.18 10.27 -2.72
CA ALA A 58 12.75 10.56 -2.84
C ALA A 58 11.94 9.33 -2.41
N MET A 59 12.36 8.13 -2.85
CA MET A 59 11.76 6.87 -2.43
C MET A 59 11.76 6.71 -0.90
N SER A 60 12.89 7.01 -0.25
CA SER A 60 12.99 6.95 1.21
C SER A 60 12.06 7.95 1.89
N GLN A 61 12.07 9.21 1.45
CA GLN A 61 11.22 10.26 2.03
C GLN A 61 9.72 9.96 1.85
N TYR A 62 9.29 9.56 0.67
CA TYR A 62 7.89 9.23 0.40
C TYR A 62 7.43 7.97 1.14
N SER A 63 8.30 6.97 1.29
CA SER A 63 8.00 5.79 2.10
C SER A 63 7.80 6.14 3.59
N LEU A 64 8.62 7.06 4.12
CA LEU A 64 8.47 7.54 5.49
C LEU A 64 7.19 8.37 5.68
N ILE A 65 6.88 9.26 4.73
CA ILE A 65 5.65 10.06 4.76
C ILE A 65 4.42 9.15 4.69
N ALA A 66 4.39 8.20 3.77
CA ALA A 66 3.31 7.21 3.69
C ALA A 66 3.21 6.42 4.99
N GLY A 67 4.33 5.91 5.51
CA GLY A 67 4.35 5.18 6.78
C GLY A 67 3.82 5.98 7.98
N ILE A 68 4.03 7.30 8.01
CA ILE A 68 3.49 8.18 9.06
C ILE A 68 2.00 8.46 8.87
N ILE A 69 1.52 8.59 7.63
CA ILE A 69 0.11 8.83 7.31
C ILE A 69 -0.75 7.58 7.58
N TYR A 70 -0.23 6.39 7.29
CA TYR A 70 -0.93 5.11 7.46
C TYR A 70 -0.73 4.46 8.84
N LYS A 71 0.04 5.11 9.73
CA LYS A 71 0.29 4.68 11.11
C LYS A 71 -0.67 5.34 12.08
#